data_AF-A0A0T6BAJ8-F1
#
_entry.id   AF-A0A0T6BAJ8-F1
#
_cell.length_a   1.000
_cell.length_b   1.000
_cell.length_c   1.000
_cell.angle_alpha   90.00
_cell.angle_beta   90.00
_cell.angle_gamma   90.00
#
_symmetry.space_group_name_H-M   'P 1'
#
loop_
_entity.id
_entity.type
_entity.pdbx_description
1 polymer ?
#
loop_
_entity_poly.entity_id
_entity_poly.type
_entity_poly.pdbx_seq_one_letter_code
_entity_poly.pdbx_strand_id
1 'polypeptide(L)'
;MLLLLVDAELSCEWFELQKMYRIFSLLFFMCIGRVLDVEGLPEGVYWRDYIPREIPDDAFEAAPGLYLGQALHQGNLLVTTIYPHIGTAVGELGGQKNFKHNIKILCTMWPDKLCWEFVNFSEPIESQMKNVVKGGYEEGLASELYIGKKLIHREWKIGKVIEMMHPNKGLYLWTEEASVSRQYQFHILKYNCTSNK
;
A
#
# COMPACT_ATOMS: atom_id res chain seq x y z
N MET A 1 -15.40 12.26 -67.08
CA MET A 1 -14.02 12.22 -66.54
C MET A 1 -13.84 13.12 -65.31
N LEU A 2 -14.54 14.25 -65.16
CA LEU A 2 -14.49 15.07 -63.94
C LEU A 2 -15.13 14.42 -62.69
N LEU A 3 -16.16 13.59 -62.86
CA LEU A 3 -16.88 12.94 -61.73
C LEU A 3 -16.02 11.94 -60.94
N LEU A 4 -15.01 11.32 -61.57
CA LEU A 4 -14.15 10.32 -60.90
C LEU A 4 -13.06 10.95 -60.00
N LEU A 5 -12.75 12.23 -60.20
CA LEU A 5 -11.74 12.94 -59.40
C LEU A 5 -12.31 13.41 -58.05
N VAL A 6 -13.59 13.79 -58.01
CA VAL A 6 -14.26 14.25 -56.77
C VAL A 6 -14.46 13.09 -55.78
N ASP A 7 -14.77 11.90 -56.27
CA ASP A 7 -14.95 10.71 -55.41
C ASP A 7 -13.65 10.26 -54.73
N ALA A 8 -12.50 10.48 -55.38
CA ALA A 8 -11.19 10.10 -54.84
C ALA A 8 -10.76 11.02 -53.68
N GLU A 9 -11.00 12.33 -53.80
CA GLU A 9 -10.64 13.31 -52.76
C GLU A 9 -11.49 13.12 -51.50
N LEU A 10 -12.80 12.90 -51.65
CA LEU A 10 -13.69 12.62 -50.53
C LEU A 10 -13.27 11.32 -49.81
N SER A 11 -12.91 10.26 -50.54
CA SER A 11 -12.52 8.98 -49.93
C SER A 11 -11.29 9.06 -49.02
N CYS A 12 -10.40 10.01 -49.27
CA CYS A 12 -9.17 10.21 -48.49
C CYS A 12 -9.46 10.87 -47.14
N GLU A 13 -10.37 11.86 -47.10
CA GLU A 13 -10.74 12.57 -45.87
C GLU A 13 -11.48 11.64 -44.88
N TRP A 14 -12.37 10.78 -45.36
CA TRP A 14 -13.07 9.79 -44.53
C TRP A 14 -12.11 8.77 -43.91
N PHE A 15 -11.04 8.42 -44.62
CA PHE A 15 -10.03 7.47 -44.14
C PHE A 15 -9.20 8.05 -42.98
N GLU A 16 -8.80 9.31 -43.06
CA GLU A 16 -8.05 9.98 -41.98
C GLU A 16 -8.91 10.27 -40.74
N LEU A 17 -10.19 10.63 -40.92
CA LEU A 17 -11.16 10.75 -39.82
C LEU A 17 -11.36 9.42 -39.07
N GLN A 18 -11.40 8.30 -39.79
CA GLN A 18 -11.58 6.98 -39.18
C GLN A 18 -10.35 6.55 -38.37
N LYS A 19 -9.13 6.89 -38.83
CA LYS A 19 -7.90 6.67 -38.05
C LYS A 19 -7.87 7.53 -36.79
N MET A 20 -8.23 8.81 -36.92
CA MET A 20 -8.27 9.73 -35.79
C MET A 20 -9.27 9.27 -34.72
N TYR A 21 -10.49 8.86 -35.12
CA TYR A 21 -11.48 8.31 -34.19
C TYR A 21 -11.01 7.03 -33.51
N ARG A 22 -10.30 6.15 -34.21
CA ARG A 22 -9.68 4.95 -33.62
C ARG A 22 -8.62 5.30 -32.58
N ILE A 23 -7.77 6.29 -32.85
CA ILE A 23 -6.74 6.73 -31.90
C ILE A 23 -7.39 7.36 -30.66
N PHE A 24 -8.38 8.25 -30.83
CA PHE A 24 -9.10 8.85 -29.70
C PHE A 24 -9.87 7.81 -28.88
N SER A 25 -10.52 6.84 -29.54
CA SER A 25 -11.19 5.72 -28.86
C SER A 25 -10.20 4.89 -28.05
N LEU A 26 -9.05 4.52 -28.63
CA LEU A 26 -8.00 3.77 -27.92
C LEU A 26 -7.43 4.55 -26.72
N LEU A 27 -7.17 5.86 -26.87
CA LEU A 27 -6.70 6.71 -25.77
C LEU A 27 -7.75 6.85 -24.67
N PHE A 28 -9.04 6.99 -25.03
CA PHE A 28 -10.15 7.08 -24.09
C PHE A 28 -10.33 5.77 -23.30
N PHE A 29 -10.28 4.61 -23.97
CA PHE A 29 -10.30 3.30 -23.30
C PHE A 29 -9.08 3.09 -22.40
N MET A 30 -7.90 3.57 -22.80
CA MET A 30 -6.69 3.51 -21.98
C MET A 30 -6.77 4.40 -20.74
N CYS A 31 -7.42 5.57 -20.83
CA CYS A 31 -7.68 6.45 -19.69
C CYS A 31 -8.73 5.88 -18.73
N ILE A 32 -9.83 5.30 -19.24
CA ILE A 32 -10.88 4.70 -18.39
C ILE A 32 -10.38 3.41 -17.73
N GLY A 33 -9.61 2.59 -18.43
CA GLY A 33 -9.04 1.36 -17.88
C GLY A 33 -8.13 1.60 -16.66
N ARG A 34 -7.49 2.77 -16.57
CA ARG A 34 -6.67 3.16 -15.41
C ARG A 34 -7.45 3.77 -14.24
N VAL A 35 -8.69 4.19 -14.44
CA VAL A 35 -9.53 4.78 -13.37
C VAL A 35 -10.21 3.69 -12.52
N LEU A 36 -10.33 2.47 -13.04
CA LEU A 36 -11.07 1.38 -12.38
C LEU A 36 -10.21 0.46 -11.50
N ASP A 37 -8.89 0.61 -11.50
CA ASP A 37 -8.00 -0.17 -10.62
C ASP A 37 -7.57 0.66 -9.40
N VAL A 38 -8.57 1.26 -8.74
CA VAL A 38 -8.38 1.68 -7.35
C VAL A 38 -8.44 0.40 -6.54
N GLU A 39 -7.32 -0.33 -6.47
CA GLU A 39 -7.11 -1.39 -5.48
C GLU A 39 -7.14 -0.73 -4.09
N GLY A 40 -8.36 -0.43 -3.64
CA GLY A 40 -8.68 0.21 -2.39
C GLY A 40 -8.47 -0.73 -1.22
N LEU A 41 -8.43 -0.15 -0.03
CA LEU A 41 -8.48 -0.94 1.19
C LEU A 41 -9.73 -1.83 1.21
N PRO A 42 -9.67 -2.96 1.96
CA PRO A 42 -10.84 -3.78 2.17
C PRO A 42 -12.01 -2.97 2.75
N GLU A 43 -13.23 -3.41 2.47
CA GLU A 43 -14.44 -2.76 2.99
C GLU A 43 -14.35 -2.59 4.52
N GLY A 44 -14.71 -1.40 4.99
CA GLY A 44 -14.71 -1.05 6.41
C GLY A 44 -13.34 -0.75 7.02
N VAL A 45 -12.24 -0.84 6.24
CA VAL A 45 -10.89 -0.44 6.65
C VAL A 45 -10.52 0.87 5.95
N TYR A 46 -10.03 1.86 6.68
CA TYR A 46 -9.69 3.17 6.12
C TYR A 46 -8.61 3.91 6.94
N TRP A 47 -8.01 4.92 6.31
CA TRP A 47 -7.04 5.81 6.94
C TRP A 47 -7.68 7.14 7.33
N ARG A 48 -7.55 7.55 8.59
CA ARG A 48 -7.97 8.88 9.09
C ARG A 48 -6.79 9.74 9.44
N ASP A 49 -6.91 11.05 9.35
CA ASP A 49 -5.86 11.95 9.86
C ASP A 49 -5.65 11.72 11.36
N TYR A 50 -4.40 11.57 11.77
CA TYR A 50 -4.04 11.37 13.16
C TYR A 50 -3.85 12.72 13.85
N ILE A 51 -4.63 12.94 14.91
CA ILE A 51 -4.45 14.08 15.82
C ILE A 51 -3.54 13.62 16.96
N PRO A 52 -2.40 14.30 17.23
CA PRO A 52 -1.44 13.84 18.23
C PRO A 52 -2.09 13.60 19.60
N ARG A 53 -1.87 12.38 20.13
CA ARG A 53 -2.36 11.90 21.44
C ARG A 53 -3.85 11.60 21.51
N GLU A 54 -4.57 11.71 20.40
CA GLU A 54 -5.98 11.32 20.30
C GLU A 54 -6.09 10.04 19.48
N ILE A 55 -6.62 8.99 20.10
CA ILE A 55 -6.86 7.70 19.45
C ILE A 55 -8.36 7.57 19.20
N PRO A 56 -8.80 7.53 17.92
CA PRO A 56 -10.19 7.26 17.60
C PRO A 56 -10.66 5.91 18.16
N ASP A 57 -11.92 5.82 18.56
CA ASP A 57 -12.51 4.57 19.10
C ASP A 57 -12.51 3.40 18.10
N ASP A 58 -12.45 3.71 16.81
CA ASP A 58 -12.39 2.77 15.68
C ASP A 58 -10.95 2.48 15.22
N ALA A 59 -9.92 2.97 15.93
CA ALA A 59 -8.53 2.74 15.57
C ALA A 59 -8.14 1.27 15.79
N PHE A 60 -7.45 0.70 14.80
CA PHE A 60 -6.97 -0.68 14.90
C PHE A 60 -5.69 -0.74 15.74
N GLU A 61 -5.79 -1.35 16.92
CA GLU A 61 -4.65 -1.62 17.80
C GLU A 61 -3.83 -2.81 17.27
N ALA A 62 -2.63 -2.54 16.75
CA ALA A 62 -1.79 -3.57 16.14
C ALA A 62 -0.98 -4.39 17.15
N ALA A 63 -0.70 -3.80 18.29
CA ALA A 63 -0.11 -4.42 19.47
C ALA A 63 -0.50 -3.59 20.70
N PRO A 64 -0.39 -4.12 21.93
CA PRO A 64 -0.80 -3.39 23.14
C PRO A 64 -0.18 -1.98 23.21
N GLY A 65 -1.02 -0.95 23.14
CA GLY A 65 -0.65 0.47 23.16
C GLY A 65 -0.03 1.02 21.88
N LEU A 66 0.02 0.24 20.79
CA LEU A 66 0.66 0.60 19.51
C LEU A 66 -0.35 0.52 18.36
N TYR A 67 -0.39 1.58 17.56
CA TYR A 67 -1.34 1.73 16.46
C TYR A 67 -0.62 1.83 15.12
N LEU A 68 -1.32 1.45 14.05
CA LEU A 68 -0.78 1.55 12.69
C LEU A 68 -0.97 2.95 12.16
N GLY A 69 0.10 3.49 11.58
CA GLY A 69 0.06 4.76 10.89
C GLY A 69 0.63 4.71 9.49
N GLN A 70 0.30 5.73 8.71
CA GLN A 70 1.00 6.10 7.49
C GLN A 70 1.57 7.51 7.65
N ALA A 71 2.77 7.76 7.13
CA ALA A 71 3.34 9.11 7.09
C ALA A 71 3.75 9.48 5.66
N LEU A 72 3.26 10.61 5.16
CA LEU A 72 3.68 11.15 3.86
C LEU A 72 5.01 11.92 4.02
N HIS A 73 6.06 11.46 3.36
CA HIS A 73 7.39 12.05 3.41
C HIS A 73 8.07 12.02 2.04
N GLN A 74 8.39 13.19 1.48
CA GLN A 74 9.10 13.32 0.20
C GLN A 74 8.46 12.51 -0.94
N GLY A 75 7.13 12.52 -1.02
CA GLY A 75 6.39 11.77 -2.04
C GLY A 75 6.10 10.32 -1.67
N ASN A 76 6.74 9.75 -0.64
CA ASN A 76 6.52 8.38 -0.18
C ASN A 76 5.47 8.31 0.92
N LEU A 77 4.64 7.26 0.91
CA LEU A 77 3.65 6.99 1.95
C LEU A 77 4.13 5.79 2.78
N LEU A 78 4.77 6.08 3.91
CA LEU A 78 5.49 5.08 4.70
C LEU A 78 4.62 4.44 5.78
N VAL A 79 4.77 3.13 6.00
CA VAL A 79 4.19 2.44 7.16
C VAL A 79 4.91 2.87 8.43
N THR A 80 4.14 3.23 9.45
CA THR A 80 4.66 3.70 10.74
C THR A 80 3.94 3.04 11.91
N THR A 81 4.61 3.02 13.06
CA THR A 81 4.01 2.74 14.37
C THR A 81 3.68 4.06 15.06
N ILE A 82 2.43 4.27 15.44
CA ILE A 82 2.01 5.39 16.26
C ILE A 82 2.18 5.03 17.74
N TYR A 83 2.88 5.91 18.46
CA TYR A 83 3.05 5.86 19.90
C TYR A 83 2.20 6.98 20.53
N PRO A 84 0.98 6.67 21.02
CA PRO A 84 0.02 7.69 21.47
C PRO A 84 0.57 8.52 22.63
N HIS A 85 1.27 7.88 23.57
CA HIS A 85 1.80 8.51 24.79
C HIS A 85 2.79 9.65 24.52
N ILE A 86 3.54 9.59 23.41
CA ILE A 86 4.44 10.67 22.95
C ILE A 86 3.88 11.45 21.76
N GLY A 87 2.70 11.09 21.24
CA GLY A 87 2.07 11.76 20.10
C GLY A 87 2.90 11.72 18.80
N THR A 88 3.71 10.66 18.61
CA THR A 88 4.67 10.58 17.49
C THR A 88 4.46 9.27 16.73
N ALA A 89 4.64 9.30 15.42
CA ALA A 89 4.73 8.10 14.58
C ALA A 89 6.18 7.82 14.23
N VAL A 90 6.57 6.56 14.20
CA VAL A 90 7.94 6.13 13.90
C VAL A 90 7.90 5.11 12.77
N GLY A 91 8.75 5.28 11.77
CA GLY A 91 8.87 4.35 10.64
C GLY A 91 10.31 4.08 10.26
N GLU A 92 10.49 3.14 9.33
CA GLU A 92 11.78 2.80 8.75
C GLU A 92 11.99 3.54 7.41
N LEU A 93 13.01 4.39 7.35
CA LEU A 93 13.49 5.03 6.12
C LEU A 93 15.01 5.22 6.18
N GLY A 94 15.76 4.18 5.80
CA GLY A 94 17.22 4.15 5.97
C GLY A 94 17.63 4.11 7.45
N GLY A 95 16.72 3.65 8.32
CA GLY A 95 16.86 3.73 9.78
C GLY A 95 15.61 4.26 10.46
N GLN A 96 15.72 4.60 11.74
CA GLN A 96 14.61 5.16 12.51
C GLN A 96 14.28 6.59 12.04
N LYS A 97 13.01 6.84 11.69
CA LYS A 97 12.51 8.17 11.37
C LYS A 97 11.28 8.50 12.21
N ASN A 98 11.32 9.65 12.89
CA ASN A 98 10.19 10.19 13.63
C ASN A 98 9.38 11.14 12.75
N PHE A 99 8.06 10.99 12.78
CA PHE A 99 7.10 11.81 12.07
C PHE A 99 6.18 12.48 13.09
N LYS A 100 5.96 13.79 12.91
CA LYS A 100 5.07 14.62 13.74
C LYS A 100 3.91 15.24 12.95
N HIS A 101 3.95 15.13 11.62
CA HIS A 101 3.00 15.75 10.69
C HIS A 101 2.70 14.79 9.55
N ASN A 102 1.57 15.03 8.87
CA ASN A 102 1.09 14.24 7.72
C ASN A 102 0.96 12.75 8.07
N ILE A 103 0.45 12.47 9.27
CA ILE A 103 0.24 11.12 9.77
C ILE A 103 -1.22 10.77 9.62
N LYS A 104 -1.49 9.58 9.11
CA LYS A 104 -2.80 8.94 9.18
C LYS A 104 -2.74 7.74 10.11
N ILE A 105 -3.85 7.40 10.76
CA ILE A 105 -4.04 6.22 11.60
C ILE A 105 -4.99 5.23 10.90
N LEU A 106 -4.70 3.93 11.02
CA LEU A 106 -5.57 2.89 10.48
C LEU A 106 -6.77 2.69 11.39
N CYS A 107 -7.96 2.80 10.83
CA CYS A 107 -9.22 2.56 11.50
C CYS A 107 -10.00 1.44 10.80
N THR A 108 -10.87 0.78 11.55
CA THR A 108 -11.76 -0.26 11.02
C THR A 108 -13.08 -0.31 11.79
N MET A 109 -14.17 -0.54 11.07
CA MET A 109 -15.47 -0.86 11.70
C MET A 109 -15.56 -2.33 12.13
N TRP A 110 -14.65 -3.19 11.63
CA TRP A 110 -14.68 -4.64 11.83
C TRP A 110 -13.28 -5.15 12.21
N PRO A 111 -12.82 -4.92 13.45
CA PRO A 111 -11.50 -5.37 13.89
C PRO A 111 -11.29 -6.88 13.74
N ASP A 112 -12.36 -7.67 13.91
CA ASP A 112 -12.32 -9.14 13.78
C ASP A 112 -12.02 -9.65 12.36
N LYS A 113 -12.18 -8.80 11.33
CA LYS A 113 -11.79 -9.14 9.95
C LYS A 113 -10.29 -8.95 9.71
N LEU A 114 -9.59 -8.21 10.56
CA LEU A 114 -8.15 -8.02 10.48
C LEU A 114 -7.44 -9.04 11.36
N CYS A 115 -6.35 -9.60 10.84
CA CYS A 115 -5.67 -10.71 11.46
C CYS A 115 -4.18 -10.69 11.14
N TRP A 116 -3.39 -11.24 12.06
CA TRP A 116 -1.95 -11.38 11.92
C TRP A 116 -1.64 -12.83 11.55
N GLU A 117 -1.12 -13.06 10.35
CA GLU A 117 -0.69 -14.38 9.89
C GLU A 117 0.83 -14.49 9.92
N PHE A 118 1.37 -15.54 10.53
CA PHE A 118 2.80 -15.82 10.49
C PHE A 118 3.23 -16.27 9.07
N VAL A 119 4.27 -15.65 8.54
CA VAL A 119 4.84 -15.95 7.21
C VAL A 119 6.36 -16.13 7.29
N ASN A 120 6.90 -16.88 6.32
CA ASN A 120 8.33 -17.11 6.15
C ASN A 120 8.73 -16.83 4.69
N PHE A 121 9.28 -15.66 4.42
CA PHE A 121 9.69 -15.23 3.08
C PHE A 121 11.00 -15.91 2.59
N SER A 122 11.69 -16.66 3.45
CA SER A 122 12.77 -17.56 3.05
C SER A 122 12.24 -18.78 2.30
N GLU A 123 10.98 -19.15 2.54
CA GLU A 123 10.26 -20.28 1.92
C GLU A 123 8.97 -19.74 1.29
N PRO A 124 9.09 -19.04 0.16
CA PRO A 124 7.99 -18.27 -0.41
C PRO A 124 6.87 -19.18 -0.92
N ILE A 125 5.63 -18.92 -0.48
CA ILE A 125 4.41 -19.58 -0.97
C ILE A 125 3.43 -18.48 -1.38
N GLU A 126 2.87 -18.56 -2.59
CA GLU A 126 2.00 -17.52 -3.17
C GLU A 126 0.85 -17.11 -2.24
N SER A 127 0.27 -18.07 -1.51
CA SER A 127 -0.82 -17.83 -0.56
C SER A 127 -0.43 -16.90 0.61
N GLN A 128 0.87 -16.72 0.90
CA GLN A 128 1.35 -15.80 1.94
C GLN A 128 0.97 -14.35 1.63
N MET A 129 0.85 -13.97 0.35
CA MET A 129 0.48 -12.61 -0.08
C MET A 129 -1.03 -12.42 -0.32
N LYS A 130 -1.84 -13.47 -0.17
CA LYS A 130 -3.29 -13.38 -0.34
C LYS A 130 -3.93 -12.51 0.75
N ASN A 131 -4.78 -11.57 0.32
CA ASN A 131 -5.54 -10.65 1.17
C ASN A 131 -4.69 -9.80 2.13
N VAL A 132 -3.43 -9.53 1.79
CA VAL A 132 -2.56 -8.69 2.61
C VAL A 132 -3.01 -7.24 2.52
N VAL A 133 -3.03 -6.55 3.67
CA VAL A 133 -3.42 -5.15 3.75
C VAL A 133 -2.28 -4.26 3.26
N LYS A 134 -2.59 -3.41 2.27
CA LYS A 134 -1.67 -2.39 1.77
C LYS A 134 -1.41 -1.32 2.83
N GLY A 135 -0.13 -1.04 3.03
CA GLY A 135 0.39 -0.11 4.03
C GLY A 135 0.94 1.18 3.45
N GLY A 136 1.17 1.29 2.14
CA GLY A 136 1.67 2.51 1.51
C GLY A 136 2.47 2.24 0.25
N TYR A 137 3.40 3.11 -0.10
CA TYR A 137 4.30 2.96 -1.26
C TYR A 137 5.61 3.75 -1.05
N GLU A 138 6.69 3.31 -1.70
CA GLU A 138 8.00 3.97 -1.63
C GLU A 138 8.69 3.96 -2.99
N GLU A 139 8.78 5.13 -3.60
CA GLU A 139 9.36 5.34 -4.92
C GLU A 139 10.83 4.87 -4.96
N GLY A 140 11.19 4.13 -6.00
CA GLY A 140 12.54 3.59 -6.19
C GLY A 140 12.85 2.33 -5.36
N LEU A 141 11.99 1.94 -4.41
CA LEU A 141 12.16 0.71 -3.64
C LEU A 141 11.07 -0.33 -3.92
N ALA A 142 9.79 0.04 -3.83
CA ALA A 142 8.66 -0.85 -4.09
C ALA A 142 7.41 -0.03 -4.45
N SER A 143 6.70 -0.46 -5.49
CA SER A 143 5.42 0.17 -5.88
C SER A 143 4.39 0.11 -4.77
N GLU A 144 4.47 -0.90 -3.90
CA GLU A 144 3.58 -1.10 -2.77
C GLU A 144 4.35 -1.56 -1.54
N LEU A 145 3.93 -1.04 -0.39
CA LEU A 145 4.34 -1.49 0.92
C LEU A 145 3.16 -2.18 1.60
N TYR A 146 3.45 -3.23 2.35
CA TYR A 146 2.49 -3.95 3.18
C TYR A 146 2.85 -3.79 4.66
N ILE A 147 1.98 -4.26 5.55
CA ILE A 147 2.12 -4.06 6.99
C ILE A 147 2.54 -5.38 7.65
N GLY A 148 3.63 -5.35 8.42
CA GLY A 148 4.08 -6.50 9.19
C GLY A 148 4.57 -6.12 10.58
N LYS A 149 4.60 -7.12 11.46
CA LYS A 149 5.13 -6.98 12.82
C LYS A 149 5.94 -8.18 13.28
N LYS A 150 6.86 -7.95 14.20
CA LYS A 150 7.65 -9.00 14.86
C LYS A 150 7.89 -8.64 16.32
N LEU A 151 7.87 -9.65 17.18
CA LEU A 151 8.29 -9.52 18.57
C LEU A 151 9.81 -9.62 18.64
N ILE A 152 10.48 -8.55 19.06
CA ILE A 152 11.95 -8.47 19.21
C ILE A 152 12.24 -7.96 20.62
N HIS A 153 13.06 -8.68 21.38
CA HIS A 153 13.39 -8.33 22.78
C HIS A 153 12.15 -8.06 23.66
N ARG A 154 11.07 -8.84 23.47
CA ARG A 154 9.77 -8.71 24.16
C ARG A 154 8.96 -7.46 23.81
N GLU A 155 9.36 -6.72 22.78
CA GLU A 155 8.61 -5.59 22.26
C GLU A 155 8.09 -5.87 20.85
N TRP A 156 6.83 -5.48 20.61
CA TRP A 156 6.28 -5.53 19.27
C TRP A 156 6.82 -4.38 18.44
N LYS A 157 7.47 -4.70 17.33
CA LYS A 157 7.90 -3.73 16.31
C LYS A 157 7.07 -3.95 15.06
N ILE A 158 6.53 -2.86 14.50
CA ILE A 158 5.70 -2.86 13.30
C ILE A 158 6.43 -2.03 12.25
N GLY A 159 6.46 -2.50 11.01
CA GLY A 159 7.11 -1.79 9.91
C GLY A 159 6.57 -2.18 8.55
N LYS A 160 7.26 -1.69 7.53
CA LYS A 160 6.91 -1.94 6.13
C LYS A 160 7.37 -3.32 5.69
N VAL A 161 6.54 -3.98 4.91
CA VAL A 161 6.85 -5.24 4.26
C VAL A 161 6.95 -5.00 2.76
N ILE A 162 8.05 -5.43 2.18
CA ILE A 162 8.24 -5.48 0.73
C ILE A 162 7.84 -6.87 0.26
N GLU A 163 7.03 -6.96 -0.79
CA GLU A 163 6.44 -8.21 -1.27
C GLU A 163 7.45 -9.33 -1.57
N MET A 164 6.94 -10.55 -1.54
CA MET A 164 7.74 -11.78 -1.58
C MET A 164 8.48 -12.01 -2.91
N MET A 165 8.01 -11.46 -4.02
CA MET A 165 8.66 -11.61 -5.33
C MET A 165 9.75 -10.56 -5.59
N HIS A 166 9.82 -9.53 -4.75
CA HIS A 166 10.81 -8.47 -4.89
C HIS A 166 12.20 -8.90 -4.39
N PRO A 167 13.32 -8.47 -5.02
CA PRO A 167 14.67 -8.79 -4.53
C PRO A 167 14.92 -8.34 -3.07
N ASN A 168 14.28 -7.22 -2.69
CA ASN A 168 14.32 -6.66 -1.35
C ASN A 168 13.18 -7.14 -0.45
N LYS A 169 12.56 -8.30 -0.71
CA LYS A 169 11.44 -8.84 0.10
C LYS A 169 11.70 -8.91 1.61
N GLY A 170 10.66 -8.71 2.40
CA GLY A 170 10.70 -8.96 3.84
C GLY A 170 10.20 -7.78 4.66
N LEU A 171 10.18 -7.96 5.98
CA LEU A 171 9.79 -6.94 6.94
C LEU A 171 11.01 -6.09 7.30
N TYR A 172 10.89 -4.78 7.12
CA TYR A 172 11.89 -3.79 7.47
C TYR A 172 11.50 -3.10 8.77
N LEU A 173 12.39 -3.18 9.75
CA LEU A 173 12.24 -2.59 11.08
C LEU A 173 13.44 -1.71 11.38
N TRP A 174 13.23 -0.67 12.18
CA TRP A 174 14.34 0.08 12.78
C TRP A 174 14.79 -0.57 14.09
N THR A 175 16.09 -0.48 14.37
CA THR A 175 16.71 -0.88 15.63
C THR A 175 16.86 0.31 16.57
N GLU A 176 17.28 0.06 17.81
CA GLU A 176 17.60 1.11 18.79
C GLU A 176 18.83 1.94 18.38
N GLU A 177 19.72 1.37 17.56
CA GLU A 177 20.89 2.04 16.99
C GLU A 177 20.54 2.88 15.75
N ALA A 178 19.24 3.10 15.51
CA ALA A 178 18.69 3.72 14.31
C ALA A 178 19.13 3.03 13.00
N SER A 179 19.56 1.76 13.07
CA SER A 179 19.90 0.95 11.90
C SER A 179 18.69 0.18 11.36
N VAL A 180 18.82 -0.39 10.17
CA VAL A 180 17.76 -1.17 9.51
C VAL A 180 17.96 -2.65 9.79
N SER A 181 16.88 -3.33 10.15
CA SER A 181 16.83 -4.78 10.29
C SER A 181 15.81 -5.37 9.33
N ARG A 182 16.27 -6.26 8.44
CA ARG A 182 15.43 -7.01 7.50
C ARG A 182 15.10 -8.39 8.08
N GLN A 183 13.83 -8.73 8.13
CA GLN A 183 13.31 -9.96 8.72
C GLN A 183 12.53 -10.76 7.67
N TYR A 184 12.79 -12.07 7.59
CA TYR A 184 12.08 -12.98 6.67
C TYR A 184 10.96 -13.76 7.34
N GLN A 185 10.99 -13.88 8.67
CA GLN A 185 9.97 -14.55 9.46
C GLN A 185 9.30 -13.52 10.37
N PHE A 186 8.01 -13.29 10.17
CA PHE A 186 7.23 -12.25 10.85
C PHE A 186 5.72 -12.50 10.71
N HIS A 187 4.91 -11.65 11.35
CA HIS A 187 3.47 -11.65 11.14
C HIS A 187 3.09 -10.57 10.15
N ILE A 188 2.29 -10.89 9.14
CA ILE A 188 1.78 -9.95 8.15
C ILE A 188 0.30 -9.66 8.41
N LEU A 189 -0.14 -8.41 8.20
CA LEU A 189 -1.53 -8.02 8.39
C LEU A 189 -2.37 -8.45 7.18
N LYS A 190 -3.42 -9.22 7.42
CA LYS A 190 -4.37 -9.67 6.39
C LYS A 190 -5.79 -9.28 6.73
N TYR A 191 -6.63 -9.27 5.70
CA TYR A 191 -8.07 -9.10 5.80
C TYR A 191 -8.78 -10.42 5.49
N ASN A 192 -9.84 -10.74 6.25
CA ASN A 192 -10.60 -11.97 6.15
C ASN A 192 -9.67 -13.20 6.13
N CYS A 193 -8.85 -13.38 7.17
CA CYS A 193 -8.14 -14.66 7.32
C CYS A 193 -9.18 -15.77 7.31
N THR A 194 -9.16 -16.63 6.29
CA THR A 194 -9.86 -17.89 6.35
C THR A 194 -9.29 -18.65 7.52
N SER A 195 -10.05 -18.70 8.62
CA SER A 195 -9.73 -19.61 9.70
C SER A 195 -9.86 -21.01 9.11
N ASN A 196 -8.76 -21.59 8.65
CA ASN A 196 -8.65 -23.04 8.55
C ASN A 196 -8.68 -23.53 10.01
N LYS A 197 -9.88 -23.56 10.59
CA LYS A 197 -10.17 -24.25 11.85
C LYS A 197 -10.07 -25.75 11.60
#